data_AF-A0A7C7JXL3-F1
#
_entry.id   AF-A0A7C7JXL3-F1
#
_cell.length_a   1.000
_cell.length_b   1.000
_cell.length_c   1.000
_cell.angle_alpha   90.00
_cell.angle_beta   90.00
_cell.angle_gamma   90.00
#
_symmetry.space_group_name_H-M   'P 1'
#
loop_
_entity.id
_entity.type
_entity.pdbx_description
1 polymer ?
#
loop_
_entity_poly.entity_id
_entity_poly.type
_entity_poly.pdbx_seq_one_letter_code
_entity_poly.pdbx_strand_id
1 'polypeptide(L)'
;MNIRSEISHLKKVVIHNPGIEHHYTLPENTYEWIEDTHGGMVHNPDYLLFDDLISPSRMAGEHLQLADILSAFTGKIDTLHFVELLQDVVQEQSKREELLESCLALDEDIYGERQKGDFAKLIDLNPSAFVDVILSGRYLNDSIQSVFKWPLPNLIFTRDIAAIIGEKLLLTWGKREARKREMLLTKFIADHHPVFCNISTYDFHSLHPDLSIEGGDVIIFDENTVFIGKSERNSKEAIDAI
;
A
#
# COMPACT_ATOMS: atom_id res chain seq x y z
N MET A 1 -11.41 -6.54 -15.69
CA MET A 1 -10.78 -5.22 -15.50
C MET A 1 -10.02 -4.91 -16.77
N ASN A 2 -10.18 -3.71 -17.33
CA ASN A 2 -9.54 -3.35 -18.60
C ASN A 2 -9.38 -1.82 -18.67
N ILE A 3 -8.15 -1.31 -18.64
CA ILE A 3 -7.87 0.14 -18.72
C ILE A 3 -7.05 0.41 -19.98
N ARG A 4 -7.63 1.18 -20.90
CA ARG A 4 -7.03 1.53 -22.21
C ARG A 4 -6.93 3.03 -22.44
N SER A 5 -7.25 3.83 -21.41
CA SER A 5 -7.27 5.29 -21.49
C SER A 5 -7.46 5.90 -20.09
N GLU A 6 -6.80 7.02 -19.82
CA GLU A 6 -7.02 7.84 -18.61
C GLU A 6 -8.30 8.70 -18.66
N ILE A 7 -8.93 8.87 -19.83
CA ILE A 7 -10.09 9.79 -20.01
C ILE A 7 -11.41 9.06 -20.27
N SER A 8 -11.36 7.75 -20.43
CA SER A 8 -12.57 6.95 -20.64
C SER A 8 -13.42 6.92 -19.37
N HIS A 9 -14.73 6.70 -19.54
CA HIS A 9 -15.65 6.63 -18.41
C HIS A 9 -15.23 5.55 -17.40
N LEU A 10 -14.95 5.98 -16.16
CA LEU A 10 -14.51 5.13 -15.07
C LEU A 10 -15.65 4.22 -14.60
N LYS A 11 -15.45 2.91 -14.70
CA LYS A 11 -16.45 1.90 -14.30
C LYS A 11 -16.15 1.22 -12.97
N LYS A 12 -14.87 1.20 -12.56
CA LYS A 12 -14.40 0.50 -11.37
C LYS A 12 -13.15 1.19 -10.85
N VAL A 13 -13.05 1.31 -9.53
CA VAL A 13 -11.91 1.96 -8.87
C VAL A 13 -11.59 1.26 -7.54
N VAL A 14 -10.32 1.24 -7.16
CA VAL A 14 -9.89 0.82 -5.82
C VAL A 14 -9.38 2.05 -5.09
N ILE A 15 -9.94 2.32 -3.91
CA ILE A 15 -9.56 3.43 -3.04
C ILE A 15 -9.28 2.92 -1.63
N HIS A 16 -8.49 3.67 -0.86
CA HIS A 16 -8.28 3.40 0.56
C HIS A 16 -8.74 4.62 1.35
N ASN A 17 -9.72 4.43 2.22
CA ASN A 17 -10.13 5.52 3.10
C ASN A 17 -9.13 5.63 4.24
N PRO A 18 -8.63 6.84 4.57
CA PRO A 18 -7.72 7.02 5.68
C PRO A 18 -8.27 6.45 6.98
N GLY A 19 -7.44 5.68 7.68
CA GLY A 19 -7.83 4.93 8.87
C GLY A 19 -6.87 5.10 10.04
N ILE A 20 -6.85 4.07 10.89
CA ILE A 20 -6.14 4.03 12.17
C ILE A 20 -4.63 4.26 12.05
N GLU A 21 -4.04 3.93 10.90
CA GLU A 21 -2.62 4.12 10.60
C GLU A 21 -2.14 5.58 10.75
N HIS A 22 -3.00 6.55 10.46
CA HIS A 22 -2.66 7.97 10.57
C HIS A 22 -2.59 8.45 12.02
N HIS A 23 -3.23 7.76 12.97
CA HIS A 23 -3.10 8.08 14.40
C HIS A 23 -1.73 7.70 14.98
N TYR A 24 -0.96 6.87 14.26
CA TYR A 24 0.34 6.38 14.70
C TYR A 24 1.51 6.92 13.86
N THR A 25 1.24 7.87 12.95
CA THR A 25 2.29 8.64 12.27
C THR A 25 2.81 9.71 13.24
N LEU A 26 4.11 9.72 13.50
CA LEU A 26 4.74 10.62 14.46
C LEU A 26 5.40 11.82 13.77
N PRO A 27 5.65 12.94 14.49
CA PRO A 27 6.35 14.08 13.92
C PRO A 27 7.71 13.72 13.30
N GLU A 28 8.47 12.83 13.94
CA GLU A 28 9.76 12.36 13.42
C GLU A 28 9.65 11.64 12.07
N ASN A 29 8.47 11.14 11.70
CA ASN A 29 8.24 10.45 10.44
C ASN A 29 8.03 11.39 9.24
N THR A 30 7.90 12.71 9.45
CA THR A 30 7.60 13.66 8.37
C THR A 30 8.83 14.39 7.83
N TYR A 31 10.00 14.20 8.46
CA TYR A 31 11.24 14.85 8.05
C TYR A 31 12.10 13.88 7.23
N GLU A 32 12.36 14.17 5.97
CA GLU A 32 13.27 13.35 5.13
C GLU A 32 14.72 13.42 5.61
N TRP A 33 15.14 14.56 6.16
CA TRP A 33 16.53 14.81 6.57
C TRP A 33 16.60 15.19 8.05
N ILE A 34 17.54 14.58 8.78
CA ILE A 34 17.81 14.82 10.19
C ILE A 34 19.30 15.14 10.41
N GLU A 35 19.60 15.85 11.50
CA GLU A 35 20.97 16.18 11.88
C GLU A 35 21.67 14.96 12.50
N ASP A 36 22.90 14.68 12.06
CA ASP A 36 23.77 13.65 12.64
C ASP A 36 24.51 14.15 13.89
N THR A 37 25.27 13.27 14.55
CA THR A 37 26.02 13.63 15.77
C THR A 37 27.14 14.66 15.56
N HIS A 38 27.44 15.01 14.31
CA HIS A 38 28.49 15.94 13.90
C HIS A 38 27.94 17.23 13.27
N GLY A 39 26.61 17.41 13.24
CA GLY A 39 25.95 18.57 12.64
C GLY A 39 25.78 18.48 11.12
N GLY A 40 26.02 17.31 10.51
CA GLY A 40 25.72 17.02 9.12
C GLY A 40 24.26 16.61 8.92
N MET A 41 23.74 16.75 7.70
CA MET A 41 22.40 16.26 7.37
C MET A 41 22.49 14.86 6.77
N VAL A 42 21.74 13.92 7.34
CA VAL A 42 21.62 12.54 6.85
C VAL A 42 20.16 12.21 6.56
N HIS A 43 19.92 11.26 5.66
CA HIS A 43 18.58 10.79 5.36
C HIS A 43 17.99 10.11 6.60
N ASN A 44 16.77 10.46 6.95
CA ASN A 44 16.05 9.91 8.08
C ASN A 44 15.58 8.47 7.75
N PRO A 45 16.04 7.44 8.48
CA PRO A 45 15.60 6.06 8.26
C PRO A 45 14.12 5.83 8.63
N ASP A 46 13.51 6.79 9.32
CA ASP A 46 12.14 6.72 9.83
C ASP A 46 11.18 7.66 9.07
N TYR A 47 11.63 8.26 7.96
CA TYR A 47 10.79 9.06 7.09
C TYR A 47 9.77 8.20 6.34
N LEU A 48 8.49 8.54 6.49
CA LEU A 48 7.37 7.79 5.94
C LEU A 48 6.75 8.45 4.70
N LEU A 49 7.47 9.32 3.99
CA LEU A 49 7.00 9.94 2.73
C LEU A 49 5.68 10.70 2.89
N PHE A 50 5.42 11.21 4.09
CA PHE A 50 4.20 11.93 4.42
C PHE A 50 4.59 13.31 4.94
N ASP A 51 4.16 14.36 4.26
CA ASP A 51 4.72 15.70 4.41
C ASP A 51 4.46 16.32 5.79
N ASP A 52 3.29 16.06 6.37
CA ASP A 52 2.91 16.64 7.65
C ASP A 52 1.87 15.77 8.38
N LEU A 53 1.75 16.00 9.68
CA LEU A 53 0.68 15.43 10.47
C LEU A 53 -0.64 16.11 10.14
N ILE A 54 -1.64 15.29 9.88
CA ILE A 54 -2.98 15.73 9.54
C ILE A 54 -3.99 15.24 10.56
N SER A 55 -5.15 15.89 10.64
CA SER A 55 -6.25 15.41 11.47
C SER A 55 -6.87 14.17 10.83
N PRO A 56 -6.73 12.97 11.41
CA PRO A 56 -7.20 11.74 10.75
C PRO A 56 -8.70 11.74 10.50
N SER A 57 -9.49 12.24 11.46
CA SER A 57 -10.95 12.32 11.34
C SER A 57 -11.40 13.28 10.24
N ARG A 58 -10.73 14.43 10.10
CA ARG A 58 -11.03 15.39 9.05
C ARG A 58 -10.66 14.83 7.67
N MET A 59 -9.46 14.28 7.54
CA MET A 59 -9.01 13.67 6.29
C MET A 59 -9.93 12.51 5.87
N ALA A 60 -10.33 11.65 6.80
CA ALA A 60 -11.30 10.58 6.53
C ALA A 60 -12.65 11.16 6.05
N GLY A 61 -13.13 12.24 6.65
CA GLY A 61 -14.35 12.93 6.23
C GLY A 61 -14.25 13.58 4.84
N GLU A 62 -13.09 14.12 4.47
CA GLU A 62 -12.82 14.67 3.13
C GLU A 62 -12.71 13.54 2.09
N HIS A 63 -12.03 12.45 2.43
CA HIS A 63 -11.89 11.29 1.55
C HIS A 63 -13.22 10.54 1.34
N LEU A 64 -14.11 10.50 2.34
CA LEU A 64 -15.47 9.98 2.17
C LEU A 64 -16.26 10.77 1.11
N GLN A 65 -16.08 12.09 1.03
CA GLN A 65 -16.72 12.90 -0.02
C GLN A 65 -16.17 12.53 -1.41
N LEU A 66 -14.86 12.26 -1.53
CA LEU A 66 -14.27 11.74 -2.76
C LEU A 66 -14.85 10.37 -3.12
N ALA A 67 -14.97 9.47 -2.15
CA ALA A 67 -15.54 8.14 -2.33
C ALA A 67 -17.01 8.20 -2.79
N ASP A 68 -17.81 9.12 -2.25
CA ASP A 68 -19.19 9.37 -2.69
C ASP A 68 -19.26 9.85 -4.13
N ILE A 69 -18.37 10.78 -4.53
CA ILE A 69 -18.26 11.25 -5.91
C ILE A 69 -17.92 10.10 -6.84
N LEU A 70 -16.88 9.32 -6.53
CA LEU A 70 -16.46 8.19 -7.35
C LEU A 70 -17.60 7.18 -7.49
N SER A 71 -18.27 6.85 -6.38
CA SER A 71 -19.41 5.93 -6.35
C SER A 71 -20.62 6.42 -7.13
N ALA A 72 -20.78 7.72 -7.33
CA ALA A 72 -21.82 8.25 -8.22
C ALA A 72 -21.55 7.92 -9.70
N PHE A 73 -20.29 7.71 -10.09
CA PHE A 73 -19.90 7.33 -11.46
C PHE A 73 -19.73 5.82 -11.64
N THR A 74 -19.06 5.15 -10.72
CA THR A 74 -18.77 3.70 -10.80
C THR A 74 -19.91 2.84 -10.24
N GLY A 75 -20.70 3.38 -9.31
CA GLY A 75 -21.63 2.61 -8.49
C GLY A 75 -20.93 1.98 -7.28
N LYS A 76 -21.69 1.78 -6.19
CA LYS A 76 -21.15 1.27 -4.91
C LYS A 76 -20.46 -0.10 -5.01
N ILE A 77 -20.92 -0.96 -5.91
CA ILE A 77 -20.36 -2.32 -6.08
C ILE A 77 -18.98 -2.26 -6.76
N ASP A 78 -18.75 -1.25 -7.59
CA ASP A 78 -17.50 -1.10 -8.34
C ASP A 78 -16.59 0.01 -7.79
N THR A 79 -16.98 0.68 -6.69
CA THR A 79 -16.07 1.42 -5.81
C THR A 79 -15.56 0.48 -4.73
N LEU A 80 -14.39 -0.10 -4.97
CA LEU A 80 -13.79 -1.07 -4.06
C LEU A 80 -12.95 -0.36 -3.01
N HIS A 81 -13.10 -0.75 -1.75
CA HIS A 81 -12.27 -0.25 -0.66
C HIS A 81 -11.16 -1.26 -0.33
N PHE A 82 -9.91 -0.79 -0.30
CA PHE A 82 -8.74 -1.64 -0.05
C PHE A 82 -8.87 -2.47 1.23
N VAL A 83 -9.33 -1.83 2.33
CA VAL A 83 -9.56 -2.49 3.62
C VAL A 83 -10.57 -3.61 3.51
N GLU A 84 -11.67 -3.41 2.78
CA GLU A 84 -12.70 -4.44 2.59
C GLU A 84 -12.15 -5.62 1.79
N LEU A 85 -11.42 -5.35 0.70
CA LEU A 85 -10.74 -6.39 -0.08
C LEU A 85 -9.75 -7.19 0.78
N LEU A 86 -8.99 -6.53 1.65
CA LEU A 86 -8.06 -7.21 2.54
C LEU A 86 -8.78 -8.04 3.60
N GLN A 87 -9.86 -7.50 4.20
CA GLN A 87 -10.70 -8.21 5.16
C GLN A 87 -11.32 -9.47 4.55
N ASP A 88 -11.78 -9.40 3.30
CA ASP A 88 -12.32 -10.55 2.56
C ASP A 88 -11.29 -11.66 2.36
N VAL A 89 -10.01 -11.31 2.17
CA VAL A 89 -8.92 -12.29 2.01
C VAL A 89 -8.51 -12.94 3.34
N VAL A 90 -8.54 -12.19 4.44
CA VAL A 90 -8.02 -12.65 5.75
C VAL A 90 -9.09 -13.26 6.67
N GLN A 91 -10.21 -13.73 6.09
CA GLN A 91 -11.28 -14.41 6.85
C GLN A 91 -10.75 -15.66 7.56
N GLU A 92 -9.94 -16.46 6.86
CA GLU A 92 -9.32 -17.67 7.40
C GLU A 92 -8.08 -17.34 8.26
N GLN A 93 -7.90 -18.06 9.36
CA GLN A 93 -6.72 -17.89 10.23
C GLN A 93 -5.41 -18.20 9.49
N SER A 94 -5.42 -19.18 8.60
CA SER A 94 -4.28 -19.52 7.73
C SER A 94 -3.83 -18.34 6.89
N LYS A 95 -4.76 -17.53 6.37
CA LYS A 95 -4.45 -16.33 5.59
C LYS A 95 -3.94 -15.17 6.45
N ARG A 96 -4.44 -15.05 7.68
CA ARG A 96 -3.86 -14.12 8.67
C ARG A 96 -2.43 -14.49 9.02
N GLU A 97 -2.16 -15.78 9.24
CA GLU A 97 -0.81 -16.30 9.52
C GLU A 97 0.14 -16.04 8.35
N GLU A 98 -0.27 -16.40 7.13
CA GLU A 98 0.51 -16.18 5.90
C GLU A 98 0.86 -14.71 5.69
N LEU A 99 -0.12 -13.81 5.83
CA LEU A 99 0.08 -12.38 5.65
C LEU A 99 0.95 -11.78 6.75
N LEU A 100 0.70 -12.15 8.01
CA LEU A 100 1.47 -11.67 9.16
C LEU A 100 2.94 -12.08 9.03
N GLU A 101 3.23 -13.34 8.70
CA GLU A 101 4.60 -13.81 8.52
C GLU A 101 5.29 -13.05 7.37
N SER A 102 4.59 -12.87 6.25
CA SER A 102 5.12 -12.12 5.10
C SER A 102 5.44 -10.67 5.46
N CYS A 103 4.58 -10.01 6.24
CA CYS A 103 4.82 -8.65 6.73
C CYS A 103 5.98 -8.59 7.73
N LEU A 104 6.07 -9.55 8.65
CA LEU A 104 7.15 -9.60 9.66
C LEU A 104 8.51 -9.85 9.02
N ALA A 105 8.58 -10.77 8.05
CA ALA A 105 9.79 -11.05 7.30
C ALA A 105 10.25 -9.82 6.51
N LEU A 106 9.32 -9.08 5.90
CA LEU A 106 9.63 -7.84 5.20
C LEU A 106 10.14 -6.76 6.16
N ASP A 107 9.47 -6.52 7.29
CA ASP A 107 9.93 -5.55 8.29
C ASP A 107 11.33 -5.93 8.85
N GLU A 108 11.60 -7.22 9.06
CA GLU A 108 12.92 -7.72 9.48
C GLU A 108 14.01 -7.47 8.43
N ASP A 109 13.72 -7.73 7.15
CA ASP A 109 14.66 -7.47 6.04
C ASP A 109 15.00 -5.98 5.92
N ILE A 110 14.00 -5.10 6.05
CA ILE A 110 14.15 -3.65 5.90
C ILE A 110 14.85 -3.02 7.10
N TYR A 111 14.43 -3.38 8.32
CA TYR A 111 14.84 -2.69 9.55
C TYR A 111 15.85 -3.46 10.40
N GLY A 112 16.18 -4.70 10.02
CA GLY A 112 17.17 -5.54 10.70
C GLY A 112 16.71 -6.13 12.03
N GLU A 113 15.45 -5.91 12.43
CA GLU A 113 14.89 -6.38 13.69
C GLU A 113 13.49 -6.92 13.52
N ARG A 114 13.29 -8.18 13.89
CA ARG A 114 11.95 -8.75 14.03
C ARG A 114 11.33 -8.34 15.35
N GLN A 115 10.21 -7.63 15.28
CA GLN A 115 9.43 -7.26 16.45
C GLN A 115 8.96 -8.51 17.20
N LYS A 116 8.89 -8.42 18.53
CA LYS A 116 8.37 -9.51 19.38
C LYS A 116 6.93 -9.21 19.74
N GLY A 117 6.04 -10.18 19.56
CA GLY A 117 4.63 -10.04 19.92
C GLY A 117 3.98 -11.38 20.17
N ASP A 118 2.79 -11.34 20.78
CA ASP A 118 1.93 -12.52 20.91
C ASP A 118 1.17 -12.74 19.60
N PHE A 119 1.89 -13.24 18.58
CA PHE A 119 1.36 -13.40 17.22
C PHE A 119 0.19 -14.37 17.15
N ALA A 120 0.12 -15.36 18.05
CA ALA A 120 -1.03 -16.24 18.16
C ALA A 120 -2.31 -15.46 18.46
N LYS A 121 -2.27 -14.50 19.41
CA LYS A 121 -3.41 -13.62 19.67
C LYS A 121 -3.78 -12.75 18.47
N LEU A 122 -2.80 -12.26 17.71
CA LEU A 122 -3.07 -11.47 16.50
C LEU A 122 -3.80 -12.31 15.45
N ILE A 123 -3.35 -13.55 15.23
CA ILE A 123 -3.98 -14.49 14.29
C ILE A 123 -5.40 -14.84 14.74
N ASP A 124 -5.72 -14.80 16.03
CA ASP A 124 -7.07 -15.05 16.57
C ASP A 124 -8.01 -13.83 16.49
N LEU A 125 -7.53 -12.64 16.14
CA LEU A 125 -8.37 -11.44 16.00
C LEU A 125 -9.38 -11.59 14.87
N ASN A 126 -10.57 -11.01 15.01
CA ASN A 126 -11.48 -10.91 13.86
C ASN A 126 -10.80 -10.15 12.69
N PRO A 127 -11.20 -10.39 11.42
CA PRO A 127 -10.54 -9.83 10.25
C PRO A 127 -10.38 -8.31 10.28
N SER A 128 -11.38 -7.58 10.79
CA SER A 128 -11.31 -6.12 10.90
C SER A 128 -10.21 -5.67 11.86
N ALA A 129 -10.20 -6.20 13.08
CA ALA A 129 -9.18 -5.88 14.08
C ALA A 129 -7.77 -6.35 13.65
N PHE A 130 -7.67 -7.47 12.92
CA PHE A 130 -6.40 -7.91 12.35
C PHE A 130 -5.88 -6.91 11.30
N VAL A 131 -6.73 -6.46 10.38
CA VAL A 131 -6.36 -5.46 9.37
C VAL A 131 -5.96 -4.13 10.02
N ASP A 132 -6.66 -3.68 11.07
CA ASP A 132 -6.26 -2.49 11.82
C ASP A 132 -4.82 -2.59 12.36
N VAL A 133 -4.40 -3.77 12.84
CA VAL A 133 -3.02 -4.02 13.30
C VAL A 133 -2.04 -3.98 12.12
N ILE A 134 -2.38 -4.60 10.99
CA ILE A 134 -1.54 -4.62 9.77
C ILE A 134 -1.28 -3.18 9.26
N LEU A 135 -2.31 -2.34 9.26
CA LEU A 135 -2.20 -0.96 8.76
C LEU A 135 -1.51 -0.03 9.76
N SER A 136 -1.88 -0.10 11.04
CA SER A 136 -1.32 0.78 12.08
C SER A 136 0.07 0.37 12.55
N GLY A 137 0.44 -0.90 12.43
CA GLY A 137 1.61 -1.44 13.10
C GLY A 137 1.48 -1.54 14.62
N ARG A 138 0.27 -1.39 15.16
CA ARG A 138 0.02 -1.33 16.60
C ARG A 138 -1.10 -2.27 16.99
N TYR A 139 -0.93 -2.94 18.14
CA TYR A 139 -1.96 -3.76 18.75
C TYR A 139 -2.29 -3.21 20.14
N LEU A 140 -3.55 -2.89 20.37
CA LEU A 140 -4.03 -2.39 21.65
C LEU A 140 -4.57 -3.55 22.50
N ASN A 141 -3.82 -3.96 23.51
CA ASN A 141 -4.22 -4.98 24.48
C ASN A 141 -3.69 -4.61 25.87
N ASP A 142 -4.53 -3.95 26.67
CA ASP A 142 -4.23 -3.24 27.94
C ASP A 142 -3.20 -2.10 27.82
N SER A 143 -2.29 -2.19 26.85
CA SER A 143 -1.27 -1.23 26.46
C SER A 143 -1.06 -1.30 24.95
N ILE A 144 -0.49 -0.24 24.37
CA ILE A 144 -0.14 -0.20 22.95
C ILE A 144 1.14 -1.00 22.75
N GLN A 145 1.08 -2.05 21.94
CA GLN A 145 2.21 -2.87 21.53
C GLN A 145 2.57 -2.59 20.08
N SER A 146 3.85 -2.41 19.79
CA SER A 146 4.36 -2.32 18.42
C SER A 146 4.45 -3.72 17.81
N VAL A 147 3.77 -3.92 16.67
CA VAL A 147 3.82 -5.15 15.88
C VAL A 147 4.73 -4.96 14.67
N PHE A 148 4.70 -3.78 14.07
CA PHE A 148 5.57 -3.35 12.99
C PHE A 148 6.27 -2.05 13.37
N LYS A 149 7.38 -1.72 12.73
CA LYS A 149 8.11 -0.48 13.04
C LYS A 149 7.21 0.75 12.83
N TRP A 150 6.64 0.85 11.62
CA TRP A 150 5.89 2.02 11.17
C TRP A 150 4.48 1.69 10.66
N PRO A 151 3.51 2.64 10.73
CA PRO A 151 2.21 2.54 10.08
C PRO A 151 2.31 2.72 8.55
N LEU A 152 1.18 2.58 7.83
CA LEU A 152 1.08 2.72 6.36
C LEU A 152 0.29 3.96 5.90
N PRO A 153 0.76 5.19 6.20
CA PRO A 153 -0.01 6.40 5.87
C PRO A 153 -0.16 6.63 4.35
N ASN A 154 0.71 6.08 3.51
CA ASN A 154 0.65 6.29 2.05
C ASN A 154 -0.32 5.35 1.33
N LEU A 155 -0.96 4.42 2.05
CA LEU A 155 -1.94 3.51 1.45
C LEU A 155 -3.13 4.27 0.83
N ILE A 156 -3.38 5.51 1.26
CA ILE A 156 -4.36 6.43 0.65
C ILE A 156 -4.06 6.71 -0.83
N PHE A 157 -2.79 6.57 -1.24
CA PHE A 157 -2.34 6.72 -2.62
C PHE A 157 -2.31 5.36 -3.33
N THR A 158 -3.50 4.77 -3.53
CA THR A 158 -3.66 3.46 -4.21
C THR A 158 -3.16 3.44 -5.66
N ARG A 159 -2.91 4.62 -6.24
CA ARG A 159 -2.32 4.78 -7.58
C ARG A 159 -0.90 4.21 -7.69
N ASP A 160 -0.12 4.26 -6.62
CA ASP A 160 1.31 3.96 -6.70
C ASP A 160 1.65 2.48 -6.48
N ILE A 161 0.74 1.74 -5.83
CA ILE A 161 0.94 0.35 -5.37
C ILE A 161 0.52 -0.71 -6.40
N ALA A 162 -0.21 -0.30 -7.44
CA ALA A 162 -0.50 -1.10 -8.63
C ALA A 162 -1.00 -0.23 -9.78
N ALA A 163 -0.87 -0.73 -11.01
CA ALA A 163 -1.49 -0.14 -12.20
C ALA A 163 -2.17 -1.21 -13.05
N ILE A 164 -3.20 -0.83 -13.81
CA ILE A 164 -3.82 -1.73 -14.80
C ILE A 164 -3.48 -1.21 -16.20
N ILE A 165 -2.81 -2.04 -16.99
CA ILE A 165 -2.39 -1.75 -18.36
C ILE A 165 -3.12 -2.71 -19.29
N GLY A 166 -4.13 -2.23 -20.01
CA GLY A 166 -5.04 -3.11 -20.74
C GLY A 166 -5.68 -4.12 -19.78
N GLU A 167 -5.42 -5.40 -20.03
CA GLU A 167 -5.96 -6.54 -19.26
C GLU A 167 -4.91 -7.16 -18.30
N LYS A 168 -3.86 -6.40 -17.99
CA LYS A 168 -2.81 -6.81 -17.05
C LYS A 168 -2.80 -5.94 -15.81
N LEU A 169 -2.71 -6.57 -14.64
CA LEU A 169 -2.42 -5.92 -13.37
C LEU A 169 -0.91 -5.89 -13.18
N LEU A 170 -0.31 -4.71 -13.24
CA LEU A 170 1.06 -4.49 -12.82
C LEU A 170 1.07 -4.31 -11.30
N LEU A 171 1.59 -5.30 -10.58
CA LEU A 171 1.96 -5.13 -9.17
C LEU A 171 3.32 -4.44 -9.13
N THR A 172 3.34 -3.24 -8.59
CA THR A 172 4.51 -2.37 -8.59
C THR A 172 5.40 -2.65 -7.38
N TRP A 173 6.65 -2.19 -7.43
CA TRP A 173 7.58 -2.27 -6.31
C TRP A 173 8.40 -0.99 -6.23
N GLY A 174 8.17 -0.19 -5.19
CA GLY A 174 8.71 1.14 -5.05
C GLY A 174 10.13 1.14 -4.50
N LYS A 175 10.84 2.22 -4.77
CA LYS A 175 12.23 2.41 -4.33
C LYS A 175 12.35 2.64 -2.82
N ARG A 176 11.34 3.25 -2.21
CA ARG A 176 11.36 3.66 -0.81
C ARG A 176 10.77 2.57 0.07
N GLU A 177 11.55 2.12 1.04
CA GLU A 177 11.23 1.02 1.97
C GLU A 177 9.89 1.21 2.69
N ALA A 178 9.56 2.45 3.07
CA ALA A 178 8.34 2.81 3.80
C ALA A 178 7.03 2.35 3.12
N ARG A 179 7.04 2.07 1.81
CA ARG A 179 5.85 1.67 1.04
C ARG A 179 5.81 0.21 0.64
N LYS A 180 6.89 -0.56 0.85
CA LYS A 180 6.98 -1.95 0.40
C LYS A 180 5.90 -2.84 1.02
N ARG A 181 5.51 -2.58 2.28
CA ARG A 181 4.42 -3.32 2.92
C ARG A 181 3.08 -3.06 2.23
N GLU A 182 2.78 -1.83 1.78
CA GLU A 182 1.56 -1.53 1.00
C GLU A 182 1.50 -2.36 -0.30
N MET A 183 2.63 -2.51 -0.98
CA MET A 183 2.75 -3.32 -2.21
C MET A 183 2.63 -4.81 -1.92
N LEU A 184 3.19 -5.28 -0.81
CA LEU A 184 3.01 -6.66 -0.33
C LEU A 184 1.54 -6.96 -0.03
N LEU A 185 0.82 -6.05 0.65
CA LEU A 185 -0.62 -6.18 0.88
C LEU A 185 -1.41 -6.21 -0.43
N THR A 186 -1.05 -5.35 -1.39
CA THR A 186 -1.69 -5.27 -2.71
C THR A 186 -1.51 -6.58 -3.49
N LYS A 187 -0.29 -7.13 -3.49
CA LYS A 187 0.00 -8.45 -4.06
C LYS A 187 -0.85 -9.53 -3.39
N PHE A 188 -0.89 -9.54 -2.06
CA PHE A 188 -1.66 -10.53 -1.31
C PHE A 188 -3.15 -10.50 -1.65
N ILE A 189 -3.72 -9.30 -1.82
CA ILE A 189 -5.10 -9.12 -2.29
C ILE A 189 -5.25 -9.63 -3.73
N ALA A 190 -4.35 -9.27 -4.64
CA ALA A 190 -4.42 -9.68 -6.03
C ALA A 190 -4.36 -11.20 -6.21
N ASP A 191 -3.53 -11.87 -5.41
CA ASP A 191 -3.33 -13.33 -5.48
C ASP A 191 -4.53 -14.13 -4.93
N HIS A 192 -5.32 -13.55 -4.02
CA HIS A 192 -6.34 -14.28 -3.26
C HIS A 192 -7.78 -13.78 -3.45
N HIS A 193 -7.99 -12.50 -3.77
CA HIS A 193 -9.32 -11.93 -3.82
C HIS A 193 -10.01 -12.23 -5.17
N PRO A 194 -11.26 -12.77 -5.18
CA PRO A 194 -11.96 -13.14 -6.41
C PRO A 194 -12.13 -12.00 -7.43
N VAL A 195 -12.09 -10.75 -7.00
CA VAL A 195 -12.20 -9.60 -7.91
C VAL A 195 -11.06 -9.54 -8.94
N PHE A 196 -9.89 -10.11 -8.62
CA PHE A 196 -8.70 -10.14 -9.47
C PHE A 196 -8.48 -11.50 -10.16
N CYS A 197 -9.34 -12.50 -9.98
CA CYS A 197 -9.11 -13.85 -10.51
C CYS A 197 -9.09 -13.95 -12.05
N ASN A 198 -9.69 -12.97 -12.75
CA ASN A 198 -9.80 -12.94 -14.21
C ASN A 198 -8.85 -11.91 -14.86
N ILE A 199 -7.92 -11.31 -14.11
CA ILE A 199 -6.89 -10.44 -14.67
C ILE A 199 -5.53 -11.13 -14.60
N SER A 200 -4.71 -10.97 -15.63
CA SER A 200 -3.35 -11.50 -15.59
C SER A 200 -2.45 -10.56 -14.79
N THR A 201 -1.64 -11.11 -13.89
CA THR A 201 -0.78 -10.33 -13.00
C THR A 201 0.66 -10.31 -13.52
N TYR A 202 1.27 -9.13 -13.57
CA TYR A 202 2.70 -8.93 -13.76
C TYR A 202 3.28 -8.49 -12.41
N ASP A 203 3.91 -9.42 -11.72
CA ASP A 203 4.57 -9.18 -10.43
C ASP A 203 5.98 -8.63 -10.68
N PHE A 204 6.10 -7.30 -10.64
CA PHE A 204 7.34 -6.63 -11.01
C PHE A 204 8.50 -7.01 -10.10
N HIS A 205 8.26 -7.08 -8.78
CA HIS A 205 9.31 -7.43 -7.80
C HIS A 205 9.81 -8.86 -8.00
N SER A 206 8.91 -9.81 -8.22
CA SER A 206 9.29 -11.21 -8.43
C SER A 206 10.13 -11.42 -9.70
N LEU A 207 9.89 -10.61 -10.73
CA LEU A 207 10.60 -10.70 -12.01
C LEU A 207 11.90 -9.87 -12.02
N HIS A 208 11.91 -8.74 -11.32
CA HIS A 208 13.00 -7.75 -11.32
C HIS A 208 13.29 -7.24 -9.90
N PRO A 209 13.85 -8.08 -9.02
CA PRO A 209 13.97 -7.78 -7.59
C PRO A 209 14.84 -6.56 -7.27
N ASP A 210 15.78 -6.22 -8.16
CA ASP A 210 16.71 -5.10 -8.01
C ASP A 210 16.20 -3.80 -8.66
N LEU A 211 15.02 -3.81 -9.27
CA LEU A 211 14.43 -2.67 -9.95
C LEU A 211 13.21 -2.15 -9.20
N SER A 212 12.89 -0.88 -9.42
CA SER A 212 11.70 -0.25 -8.87
C SER A 212 10.83 0.38 -9.95
N ILE A 213 9.51 0.26 -9.76
CA ILE A 213 8.50 0.97 -10.52
C ILE A 213 7.36 1.40 -9.60
N GLU A 214 6.82 2.61 -9.76
CA GLU A 214 5.63 3.10 -9.08
C GLU A 214 4.49 3.38 -10.08
N GLY A 215 3.26 3.08 -9.69
CA GLY A 215 2.09 3.21 -10.57
C GLY A 215 1.72 4.66 -10.92
N GLY A 216 2.12 5.64 -10.10
CA GLY A 216 1.91 7.07 -10.38
C GLY A 216 2.62 7.58 -11.63
N ASP A 217 3.67 6.88 -12.07
CA ASP A 217 4.41 7.23 -13.29
C ASP A 217 3.90 6.45 -14.53
N VAL A 218 2.88 5.59 -14.39
CA VAL A 218 2.28 4.82 -15.48
C VAL A 218 0.98 5.49 -15.95
N ILE A 219 0.97 5.98 -17.18
CA ILE A 219 -0.16 6.69 -17.79
C ILE A 219 -0.63 5.95 -19.05
N ILE A 220 -1.91 5.57 -19.08
CA ILE A 220 -2.51 4.89 -20.25
C ILE A 220 -3.07 5.94 -21.22
N PHE A 221 -2.30 6.29 -22.25
CA PHE A 221 -2.72 7.32 -23.21
C PHE A 221 -3.84 6.79 -24.12
N ASP A 222 -3.61 5.64 -24.77
CA ASP A 222 -4.58 4.95 -25.60
C ASP A 222 -4.35 3.43 -25.62
N GLU A 223 -5.09 2.71 -26.46
CA GLU A 223 -5.03 1.24 -26.57
C GLU A 223 -3.64 0.69 -26.94
N ASN A 224 -2.79 1.49 -27.59
CA ASN A 224 -1.48 1.06 -28.08
C ASN A 224 -0.32 1.84 -27.44
N THR A 225 -0.60 2.79 -26.56
CA THR A 225 0.38 3.75 -26.06
C THR A 225 0.29 3.90 -24.54
N VAL A 226 1.40 3.59 -23.87
CA VAL A 226 1.61 3.84 -22.44
C VAL A 226 2.77 4.82 -22.30
N PHE A 227 2.62 5.81 -21.44
CA PHE A 227 3.72 6.67 -21.02
C PHE A 227 4.19 6.22 -19.64
N ILE A 228 5.50 6.00 -19.49
CA ILE A 228 6.12 5.68 -18.21
C ILE A 228 7.17 6.74 -17.89
N GLY A 229 7.01 7.42 -16.77
CA GLY A 229 7.92 8.46 -16.31
C GLY A 229 9.28 7.89 -15.90
N LYS A 230 10.36 8.37 -16.52
CA LYS A 230 11.73 8.15 -16.01
C LYS A 230 12.01 9.17 -14.92
N SER A 231 12.17 8.71 -13.68
CA SER A 231 12.24 9.57 -12.50
C SER A 231 13.28 9.04 -11.51
N GLU A 232 13.36 9.65 -10.34
CA GLU A 232 14.12 9.08 -9.21
C GLU A 232 13.54 7.74 -8.71
N ARG A 233 12.29 7.44 -9.09
CA ARG A 233 11.50 6.27 -8.67
C ARG A 233 11.55 5.14 -9.69
N ASN A 234 11.65 5.46 -10.99
CA ASN A 234 11.77 4.46 -12.06
C ASN A 234 12.99 4.74 -12.95
N SER A 235 13.88 3.76 -13.03
CA SER A 235 15.05 3.80 -13.92
C SER A 235 14.66 3.48 -15.37
N LYS A 236 15.57 3.70 -16.32
CA LYS A 236 15.33 3.31 -17.71
C LYS A 236 15.19 1.79 -17.82
N GLU A 237 16.00 1.06 -17.06
CA GLU A 237 16.04 -0.39 -17.00
C GLU A 237 14.71 -0.95 -16.50
N ALA A 238 14.09 -0.31 -15.51
CA ALA A 238 12.75 -0.67 -15.03
C ALA A 238 11.67 -0.47 -16.10
N ILE A 239 11.76 0.62 -16.87
CA ILE A 239 10.84 0.92 -17.97
C ILE A 239 10.98 -0.10 -19.10
N ASP A 240 12.22 -0.44 -19.48
CA ASP A 240 12.49 -1.42 -20.56
C ASP A 240 12.04 -2.84 -20.19
N ALA A 241 11.82 -3.13 -18.90
CA ALA A 241 11.46 -4.45 -18.39
C ALA A 241 9.94 -4.77 -18.47
N ILE A 242 9.10 -3.74 -18.65
CA ILE A 242 7.63 -3.85 -18.80
C ILE A 242 7.25 -4.05 -20.26
#